data_AF-A0A8H5EUN5-F1
#
_entry.id   AF-A0A8H5EUN5-F1
#
_cell.length_a   1.000
_cell.length_b   1.000
_cell.length_c   1.000
_cell.angle_alpha   90.00
_cell.angle_beta   90.00
_cell.angle_gamma   90.00
#
_symmetry.space_group_name_H-M   'P 1'
#
loop_
_entity.id
_entity.type
_entity.pdbx_description
1 polymer ?
#
loop_
_entity_poly.entity_id
_entity_poly.type
_entity_poly.pdbx_seq_one_letter_code
_entity_poly.pdbx_strand_id
1 'polypeptide(L)'
;MPATNYGGYQDRQNVLVESQNGGVHVDIFVLPSSGEQNAVYMTLRSQQGSACVRVHDADPQDVSCIRGPISLTITASKKADIYIPRSFTGPLQLVTGNTGEVRYSKAVKANVAPVSSGNGTHNSFIGGLPDRRNSVQAWAGDQLTANANEMINIYYDDESDIPRKDTNRGSRAKLQRRRSQGCIVL
;
A
#
# COMPACT_ATOMS: atom_id res chain seq x y z
N MET A 1 -23.77 9.49 37.06
CA MET A 1 -22.47 9.09 36.50
C MET A 1 -22.55 9.22 34.99
N PRO A 2 -21.77 10.10 34.33
CA PRO A 2 -21.82 10.18 32.88
C PRO A 2 -20.99 9.05 32.27
N ALA A 3 -21.56 8.38 31.26
CA ALA A 3 -20.87 7.39 30.45
C ALA A 3 -19.79 8.08 29.62
N THR A 4 -18.54 7.64 29.74
CA THR A 4 -17.44 8.05 28.87
C THR A 4 -17.66 7.44 27.49
N ASN A 5 -18.11 8.27 26.55
CA ASN A 5 -18.02 8.01 25.12
C ASN A 5 -16.53 7.92 24.75
N TYR A 6 -15.96 6.73 24.70
CA TYR A 6 -14.67 6.48 24.05
C TYR A 6 -14.88 6.52 22.54
N GLY A 7 -14.87 7.72 21.98
CA GLY A 7 -14.91 7.93 20.54
C GLY A 7 -13.70 7.31 19.85
N GLY A 8 -13.98 6.34 18.97
CA GLY A 8 -13.25 5.95 17.76
C GLY A 8 -11.75 6.20 17.70
N TYR A 9 -10.96 5.24 18.18
CA TYR A 9 -9.52 5.16 17.82
C TYR A 9 -9.28 4.37 16.52
N GLN A 10 -10.33 3.94 15.81
CA GLN A 10 -10.19 3.02 14.67
C GLN A 10 -9.67 3.63 13.37
N ASP A 11 -9.59 4.97 13.23
CA ASP A 11 -9.24 5.61 11.95
C ASP A 11 -8.04 6.58 12.03
N ARG A 12 -7.13 6.40 12.99
CA ARG A 12 -5.92 7.25 13.03
C ARG A 12 -4.96 6.83 11.94
N GLN A 13 -4.96 7.59 10.86
CA GLN A 13 -4.03 7.43 9.76
C GLN A 13 -2.57 7.62 10.22
N ASN A 14 -1.71 6.62 9.99
CA ASN A 14 -0.29 6.67 10.34
C ASN A 14 0.50 7.50 9.33
N VAL A 15 0.19 7.34 8.03
CA VAL A 15 0.90 8.02 6.94
C VAL A 15 -0.09 8.60 5.95
N LEU A 16 -0.04 9.92 5.75
CA LEU A 16 -0.75 10.62 4.67
C LEU A 16 0.27 11.34 3.79
N VAL A 17 0.33 10.97 2.51
CA VAL A 17 1.16 11.65 1.51
C VAL A 17 0.26 12.12 0.38
N GLU A 18 0.19 13.43 0.16
CA GLU A 18 -0.61 14.01 -0.90
C GLU A 18 0.23 14.93 -1.78
N SER A 19 0.01 14.83 -3.09
CA SER A 19 0.56 15.73 -4.10
C SER A 19 -0.55 16.24 -5.02
N GLN A 20 -0.69 17.56 -5.08
CA GLN A 20 -1.63 18.22 -5.98
C GLN A 20 -1.08 18.28 -7.42
N ASN A 21 0.21 18.61 -7.53
CA ASN A 21 0.88 18.85 -8.81
C ASN A 21 2.11 17.93 -8.92
N GLY A 22 1.93 16.78 -9.57
CA GLY A 22 3.01 15.83 -9.83
C GLY A 22 2.81 14.46 -9.18
N GLY A 23 3.83 13.61 -9.32
CA GLY A 23 3.81 12.25 -8.79
C GLY A 23 4.19 12.17 -7.31
N VAL A 24 3.93 11.00 -6.72
CA VAL A 24 4.33 10.64 -5.37
C VAL A 24 5.27 9.43 -5.47
N HIS A 25 6.43 9.49 -4.81
CA HIS A 25 7.35 8.36 -4.69
C HIS A 25 7.75 8.21 -3.23
N VAL A 26 7.37 7.11 -2.59
CA VAL A 26 7.60 6.88 -1.16
C VAL A 26 8.12 5.47 -0.94
N ASP A 27 9.17 5.36 -0.15
CA ASP A 27 9.64 4.10 0.41
C ASP A 27 9.27 4.11 1.91
N ILE A 28 8.54 3.11 2.37
CA ILE A 28 8.00 3.00 3.73
C ILE A 28 8.56 1.75 4.38
N PHE A 29 9.09 1.88 5.59
CA PHE A 29 9.55 0.75 6.40
C PHE A 29 8.56 0.56 7.55
N VAL A 30 7.96 -0.62 7.62
CA VAL A 30 7.07 -1.00 8.71
C VAL A 30 7.89 -1.73 9.75
N LEU A 31 8.08 -1.13 10.93
CA LEU A 31 8.76 -1.82 12.01
C LEU A 31 7.82 -2.72 12.82
N PRO A 32 8.37 -3.73 13.49
CA PRO A 32 7.65 -4.57 14.43
C PRO A 32 7.26 -3.75 15.66
N SER A 33 6.07 -4.01 16.18
CA SER A 33 5.56 -3.39 17.39
C SER A 33 5.57 -4.41 18.52
N SER A 34 6.12 -4.05 19.68
CA SER A 34 6.09 -4.88 20.89
C SER A 34 4.74 -4.81 21.65
N GLY A 35 3.75 -4.08 21.12
CA GLY A 35 2.42 -3.91 21.70
C GLY A 35 1.30 -4.65 20.96
N GLU A 36 0.05 -4.31 21.26
CA GLU A 36 -1.13 -4.79 20.52
C GLU A 36 -0.95 -4.52 19.01
N GLN A 37 -1.32 -5.49 18.17
CA GLN A 37 -1.21 -5.43 16.71
C GLN A 37 -2.16 -4.36 16.15
N ASN A 38 -1.75 -3.10 16.23
CA ASN A 38 -2.45 -2.01 15.58
C ASN A 38 -2.15 -2.05 14.09
N ALA A 39 -3.21 -1.98 13.28
CA ALA A 39 -3.06 -1.86 11.84
C ALA A 39 -2.37 -0.53 11.50
N VAL A 40 -1.49 -0.56 10.51
CA VAL A 40 -0.78 0.60 9.97
C VAL A 40 -1.55 1.12 8.77
N TYR A 41 -2.19 2.27 8.94
CA TYR A 41 -3.00 2.93 7.91
C TYR A 41 -2.17 3.92 7.11
N MET A 42 -2.07 3.70 5.80
CA MET A 42 -1.29 4.52 4.89
C MET A 42 -2.18 4.97 3.73
N THR A 43 -2.16 6.27 3.41
CA THR A 43 -2.82 6.79 2.21
C THR A 43 -1.87 7.66 1.41
N LEU A 44 -1.80 7.36 0.11
CA LEU A 44 -1.03 8.12 -0.85
C LEU A 44 -1.97 8.66 -1.94
N ARG A 45 -1.91 9.97 -2.21
CA ARG A 45 -2.72 10.61 -3.24
C ARG A 45 -1.88 11.46 -4.18
N SER A 46 -2.06 11.27 -5.49
CA SER A 46 -1.51 12.10 -6.54
C SER A 46 -2.63 12.56 -7.48
N GLN A 47 -2.96 13.85 -7.44
CA GLN A 47 -4.10 14.40 -8.21
C GLN A 47 -3.82 14.56 -9.71
N GLN A 48 -2.55 14.74 -10.09
CA GLN A 48 -2.17 15.01 -11.49
C GLN A 48 -1.02 14.12 -11.99
N GLY A 49 -0.54 13.18 -11.18
CA GLY A 49 0.63 12.37 -11.49
C GLY A 49 0.42 10.88 -11.21
N SER A 50 1.55 10.19 -11.17
CA SER A 50 1.65 8.78 -10.82
C SER A 50 2.05 8.61 -9.36
N ALA A 51 1.64 7.52 -8.73
CA ALA A 51 2.12 7.13 -7.42
C ALA A 51 3.05 5.92 -7.55
N CYS A 52 4.15 5.93 -6.82
CA CYS A 52 5.06 4.81 -6.65
C CYS A 52 5.26 4.63 -5.14
N VAL A 53 4.90 3.46 -4.62
CA VAL A 53 5.09 3.14 -3.21
C VAL A 53 5.79 1.81 -3.08
N ARG A 54 6.83 1.78 -2.24
CA ARG A 54 7.46 0.55 -1.82
C ARG A 54 7.33 0.41 -0.32
N VAL A 55 6.71 -0.68 0.11
CA VAL A 55 6.54 -1.02 1.51
C VAL A 55 7.49 -2.16 1.83
N HIS A 56 8.37 -1.91 2.78
CA HIS A 56 9.31 -2.86 3.33
C HIS A 56 8.79 -3.35 4.67
N ASP A 57 8.91 -4.65 4.87
CA ASP A 57 8.77 -5.26 6.18
C ASP A 57 10.12 -5.25 6.90
N ALA A 58 10.08 -5.32 8.23
CA ALA A 58 11.25 -5.71 9.00
C ALA A 58 11.63 -7.17 8.68
N ASP A 59 12.90 -7.51 8.87
CA ASP A 59 13.48 -8.76 8.39
C ASP A 59 12.61 -9.99 8.75
N PRO A 60 12.05 -10.70 7.75
CA PRO A 60 11.19 -11.85 7.99
C PRO A 60 11.91 -13.04 8.64
N GLN A 61 13.24 -12.99 8.76
CA GLN A 61 14.04 -13.99 9.49
C GLN A 61 13.90 -13.85 11.01
N ASP A 62 13.48 -12.69 11.52
CA ASP A 62 13.27 -12.49 12.95
C ASP A 62 11.82 -12.83 13.34
N VAL A 63 11.63 -14.08 13.75
CA VAL A 63 10.32 -14.63 14.17
C VAL A 63 9.74 -13.91 15.40
N SER A 64 10.53 -13.10 16.11
CA SER A 64 10.07 -12.27 17.22
C SER A 64 9.49 -10.92 16.78
N CYS A 65 9.69 -10.57 15.50
CA CYS A 65 9.31 -9.30 14.91
C CYS A 65 7.98 -9.42 14.13
N ILE A 66 6.87 -9.50 14.86
CA ILE A 66 5.54 -9.50 14.24
C ILE A 66 5.10 -8.05 14.00
N ARG A 67 5.01 -7.64 12.73
CA ARG A 67 4.40 -6.35 12.37
C ARG A 67 2.88 -6.39 12.48
N GLY A 68 2.29 -5.22 12.66
CA GLY A 68 0.84 -5.06 12.53
C GLY A 68 0.35 -5.25 11.09
N PRO A 69 -0.97 -5.47 10.89
CA PRO A 69 -1.59 -5.48 9.57
C PRO A 69 -1.35 -4.18 8.80
N ILE A 70 -1.08 -4.28 7.50
CA ILE A 70 -0.87 -3.13 6.62
C ILE A 70 -2.18 -2.77 5.91
N SER A 71 -2.64 -1.53 6.06
CA SER A 71 -3.78 -1.00 5.32
C SER A 71 -3.31 0.12 4.37
N LEU A 72 -3.12 -0.22 3.10
CA LEU A 72 -2.57 0.69 2.09
C LEU A 72 -3.67 1.18 1.14
N THR A 73 -3.89 2.49 1.09
CA THR A 73 -4.80 3.15 0.15
C THR A 73 -4.02 4.04 -0.80
N ILE A 74 -4.20 3.88 -2.11
CA ILE A 74 -3.48 4.65 -3.12
C ILE A 74 -4.49 5.23 -4.11
N THR A 75 -4.36 6.51 -4.41
CA THR A 75 -5.10 7.18 -5.47
C THR A 75 -4.15 7.93 -6.37
N ALA A 76 -4.10 7.58 -7.65
CA ALA A 76 -3.23 8.23 -8.63
C ALA A 76 -4.04 8.64 -9.86
N SER A 77 -3.75 9.81 -10.41
CA SER A 77 -4.42 10.28 -11.63
C SER A 77 -4.03 9.47 -12.88
N LYS A 78 -2.82 8.90 -12.89
CA LYS A 78 -2.29 8.17 -14.06
C LYS A 78 -1.98 6.72 -13.72
N LYS A 79 -0.82 6.49 -13.10
CA LYS A 79 -0.25 5.17 -12.84
C LYS A 79 0.00 4.97 -11.35
N ALA A 80 -0.22 3.77 -10.84
CA ALA A 80 0.22 3.34 -9.51
C ALA A 80 1.20 2.16 -9.65
N ASP A 81 2.44 2.34 -9.21
CA ASP A 81 3.42 1.26 -9.02
C ASP A 81 3.49 0.92 -7.54
N ILE A 82 3.15 -0.31 -7.19
CA ILE A 82 2.94 -0.74 -5.81
C ILE A 82 3.85 -1.93 -5.54
N TYR A 83 4.75 -1.78 -4.59
CA TYR A 83 5.62 -2.84 -4.12
C TYR A 83 5.27 -3.19 -2.68
N ILE A 84 4.85 -4.43 -2.45
CA ILE A 84 4.41 -4.93 -1.15
C ILE A 84 5.38 -5.99 -0.62
N PRO A 85 5.54 -6.15 0.70
CA PRO A 85 6.38 -7.20 1.23
C PRO A 85 5.80 -8.58 0.95
N ARG A 86 6.64 -9.62 0.89
CA ARG A 86 6.17 -11.02 0.70
C ARG A 86 5.26 -11.53 1.81
N SER A 87 5.38 -10.96 3.01
CA SER A 87 4.50 -11.25 4.14
C SER A 87 3.08 -10.73 3.91
N PHE A 88 2.86 -9.85 2.94
CA PHE A 88 1.55 -9.25 2.68
C PHE A 88 0.53 -10.33 2.32
N THR A 89 -0.53 -10.43 3.12
CA THR A 89 -1.63 -11.38 2.92
C THR A 89 -2.96 -10.67 3.10
N GLY A 90 -3.81 -10.68 2.07
CA GLY A 90 -5.09 -9.98 2.14
C GLY A 90 -5.76 -9.64 0.82
N PRO A 91 -6.92 -8.97 0.88
CA PRO A 91 -7.64 -8.52 -0.29
C PRO A 91 -6.93 -7.36 -0.99
N LEU A 92 -7.01 -7.40 -2.32
CA LEU A 92 -6.61 -6.33 -3.22
C LEU A 92 -7.88 -5.82 -3.91
N GLN A 93 -8.22 -4.55 -3.68
CA GLN A 93 -9.30 -3.85 -4.37
C GLN A 93 -8.69 -2.81 -5.29
N LEU A 94 -8.67 -3.12 -6.59
CA LEU A 94 -7.97 -2.33 -7.59
C LEU A 94 -8.99 -1.75 -8.56
N VAL A 95 -8.97 -0.45 -8.77
CA VAL A 95 -9.91 0.26 -9.62
C VAL A 95 -9.14 1.02 -10.69
N THR A 96 -9.48 0.79 -11.95
CA THR A 96 -8.96 1.51 -13.09
C THR A 96 -10.03 2.29 -13.83
N GLY A 97 -9.62 3.25 -14.67
CA GLY A 97 -10.51 3.86 -15.64
C GLY A 97 -10.95 2.84 -16.70
N ASN A 98 -11.91 3.22 -17.56
CA ASN A 98 -12.52 2.32 -18.54
C ASN A 98 -11.53 1.58 -19.46
N THR A 99 -10.37 2.20 -19.74
CA THR A 99 -9.31 1.64 -20.59
C THR A 99 -8.04 1.29 -19.81
N GLY A 100 -8.07 1.37 -18.49
CA GLY A 100 -6.91 1.14 -17.65
C GLY A 100 -6.67 -0.33 -17.37
N GLU A 101 -5.42 -0.69 -17.06
CA GLU A 101 -4.98 -2.07 -16.92
C GLU A 101 -4.38 -2.35 -15.54
N VAL A 102 -4.68 -3.53 -14.99
CA VAL A 102 -4.03 -4.05 -13.79
C VAL A 102 -3.03 -5.13 -14.19
N ARG A 103 -1.78 -4.97 -13.75
CA ARG A 103 -0.71 -5.95 -13.98
C ARG A 103 -0.11 -6.40 -12.65
N TYR A 104 0.11 -7.70 -12.57
CA TYR A 104 0.84 -8.32 -11.48
C TYR A 104 2.18 -8.81 -12.02
N SER A 105 3.24 -8.65 -11.25
CA SER A 105 4.50 -9.32 -11.52
C SER A 105 4.30 -10.84 -11.61
N LYS A 106 5.24 -11.57 -12.22
CA LYS A 106 5.14 -13.03 -12.34
C LYS A 106 5.05 -13.69 -10.95
N ALA A 107 5.80 -13.17 -9.98
CA ALA A 107 5.82 -13.71 -8.62
C ALA A 107 4.51 -13.39 -7.88
N VAL A 108 4.01 -12.15 -7.96
CA VAL A 108 2.73 -11.78 -7.34
C VAL A 108 1.59 -12.59 -7.97
N LYS A 109 1.56 -12.70 -9.31
CA LYS A 109 0.51 -13.43 -10.04
C LYS A 109 0.40 -14.90 -9.61
N ALA A 110 1.51 -15.54 -9.22
CA ALA A 110 1.50 -16.91 -8.73
C ALA A 110 0.79 -17.09 -7.38
N ASN A 111 0.69 -16.01 -6.59
CA ASN A 111 0.12 -16.01 -5.23
C ASN A 111 -1.23 -15.30 -5.13
N VAL A 112 -1.73 -14.77 -6.24
CA VAL A 112 -3.00 -14.04 -6.31
C VAL A 112 -4.13 -14.97 -6.75
N ALA A 113 -5.16 -15.06 -5.91
CA ALA A 113 -6.44 -15.66 -6.23
C ALA A 113 -7.43 -14.57 -6.70
N PRO A 114 -7.93 -14.61 -7.95
CA PRO A 114 -8.95 -13.68 -8.39
C PRO A 114 -10.27 -13.95 -7.66
N VAL A 115 -10.94 -12.89 -7.19
CA VAL A 115 -12.25 -12.98 -6.53
C VAL A 115 -13.36 -12.54 -7.48
N SER A 116 -13.19 -11.38 -8.12
CA SER A 116 -14.14 -10.86 -9.11
C SER A 116 -13.48 -9.80 -10.00
N SER A 117 -13.93 -9.65 -11.25
CA SER A 117 -13.46 -8.59 -12.15
C SER A 117 -14.64 -8.05 -12.97
N GLY A 118 -14.83 -6.74 -13.01
CA GLY A 118 -15.90 -6.09 -13.79
C GLY A 118 -15.91 -4.57 -13.64
N ASN A 119 -16.31 -3.85 -14.69
CA ASN A 119 -16.45 -2.38 -14.71
C ASN A 119 -15.20 -1.63 -14.20
N GLY A 120 -14.00 -2.02 -14.63
CA GLY A 120 -12.73 -1.41 -14.19
C GLY A 120 -12.36 -1.74 -12.73
N THR A 121 -13.17 -2.54 -12.02
CA THR A 121 -12.85 -3.02 -10.67
C THR A 121 -12.31 -4.44 -10.74
N HIS A 122 -11.16 -4.66 -10.12
CA HIS A 122 -10.47 -5.93 -9.98
C HIS A 122 -10.32 -6.24 -8.50
N ASN A 123 -11.09 -7.20 -8.01
CA ASN A 123 -10.96 -7.71 -6.65
C ASN A 123 -10.21 -9.04 -6.68
N SER A 124 -9.14 -9.13 -5.92
CA SER A 124 -8.35 -10.33 -5.79
C SER A 124 -7.86 -10.48 -4.36
N PHE A 125 -7.21 -11.60 -4.05
CA PHE A 125 -6.68 -11.88 -2.72
C PHE A 125 -5.29 -12.50 -2.88
N ILE A 126 -4.33 -12.06 -2.06
CA ILE A 126 -2.96 -12.58 -2.07
C ILE A 126 -2.67 -13.36 -0.79
N GLY A 127 -1.95 -14.48 -0.91
CA GLY A 127 -1.55 -15.33 0.25
C GLY A 127 -2.53 -16.46 0.58
N GLY A 128 -3.37 -16.87 -0.37
CA GLY A 128 -4.35 -17.95 -0.20
C GLY A 128 -5.66 -17.47 0.41
N LEU A 129 -6.80 -17.83 -0.20
CA LEU A 129 -8.11 -17.40 0.29
C LEU A 129 -8.34 -17.95 1.70
N PRO A 130 -8.88 -17.14 2.63
CA PRO A 130 -9.31 -17.67 3.93
C PRO A 130 -10.37 -18.74 3.70
N ASP A 131 -10.44 -19.71 4.64
CA ASP A 131 -11.50 -20.73 4.63
C ASP A 131 -12.85 -20.06 4.38
N ARG A 132 -13.66 -20.63 3.46
CA ARG A 132 -14.94 -20.08 2.94
C ARG A 132 -15.93 -19.55 3.99
N ARG A 133 -15.72 -19.84 5.27
CA ARG A 133 -16.51 -19.37 6.41
C ARG A 133 -16.22 -17.91 6.77
N ASN A 134 -15.06 -17.37 6.41
CA ASN A 134 -14.71 -15.98 6.65
C ASN A 134 -14.93 -15.19 5.36
N SER A 135 -15.98 -14.38 5.33
CA SER A 135 -16.18 -13.42 4.25
C SER A 135 -15.02 -12.42 4.20
N VAL A 136 -14.62 -11.98 3.01
CA VAL A 136 -13.61 -10.92 2.81
C VAL A 136 -13.92 -9.66 3.64
N GLN A 137 -15.21 -9.39 3.92
CA GLN A 137 -15.66 -8.26 4.76
C GLN A 137 -15.23 -8.34 6.24
N ALA A 138 -14.79 -9.50 6.72
CA ALA A 138 -14.33 -9.71 8.10
C ALA A 138 -12.81 -9.93 8.18
N TRP A 139 -12.08 -9.59 7.11
CA TRP A 139 -10.63 -9.74 7.08
C TRP A 139 -9.94 -8.75 8.02
N ALA A 140 -9.13 -9.26 8.94
CA ALA A 140 -8.40 -8.46 9.93
C ALA A 140 -6.89 -8.36 9.63
N GLY A 141 -6.43 -8.92 8.51
CA GLY A 141 -5.04 -8.88 8.07
C GLY A 141 -4.75 -7.68 7.17
N ASP A 142 -3.78 -7.84 6.26
CA ASP A 142 -3.37 -6.75 5.37
C ASP A 142 -4.47 -6.41 4.35
N GLN A 143 -4.49 -5.20 3.83
CA GLN A 143 -5.42 -4.79 2.78
C GLN A 143 -4.80 -3.75 1.86
N LEU A 144 -5.09 -3.86 0.57
CA LEU A 144 -4.65 -2.92 -0.45
C LEU A 144 -5.85 -2.41 -1.24
N THR A 145 -6.04 -1.09 -1.24
CA THR A 145 -6.97 -0.40 -2.12
C THR A 145 -6.20 0.54 -3.03
N ALA A 146 -6.31 0.37 -4.34
CA ALA A 146 -5.64 1.24 -5.30
C ALA A 146 -6.61 1.71 -6.38
N ASN A 147 -6.58 3.00 -6.67
CA ASN A 147 -7.33 3.62 -7.76
C ASN A 147 -6.37 4.39 -8.67
N ALA A 148 -6.28 4.01 -9.94
CA ALA A 148 -5.52 4.73 -10.94
C ALA A 148 -6.16 4.67 -12.32
N ASN A 149 -6.23 5.79 -13.05
CA ASN A 149 -6.99 5.83 -14.31
C ASN A 149 -6.39 4.94 -15.41
N GLU A 150 -5.06 4.88 -15.52
CA GLU A 150 -4.39 4.23 -16.66
C GLU A 150 -3.83 2.86 -16.30
N MET A 151 -3.07 2.74 -15.20
CA MET A 151 -2.34 1.50 -14.92
C MET A 151 -2.07 1.30 -13.44
N ILE A 152 -2.27 0.08 -12.96
CA ILE A 152 -1.85 -0.36 -11.64
C ILE A 152 -0.90 -1.55 -11.82
N ASN A 153 0.33 -1.42 -11.35
CA ASN A 153 1.29 -2.52 -11.31
C ASN A 153 1.56 -2.93 -9.86
N ILE A 154 1.57 -4.23 -9.60
CA ILE A 154 1.84 -4.78 -8.27
C ILE A 154 3.02 -5.75 -8.35
N TYR A 155 3.97 -5.55 -7.46
CA TYR A 155 5.22 -6.30 -7.33
C TYR A 155 5.46 -6.67 -5.86
N TYR A 156 6.33 -7.65 -5.61
CA TYR A 156 6.97 -7.74 -4.31
C TYR A 156 8.10 -6.71 -4.16
N ASP A 157 8.37 -6.27 -2.93
CA ASP A 157 9.38 -5.25 -2.63
C ASP A 157 10.81 -5.68 -2.94
N ASP A 158 11.06 -6.99 -2.88
CA ASP A 158 12.31 -7.64 -3.26
C ASP A 158 12.49 -7.85 -4.78
N GLU A 159 11.46 -7.58 -5.59
CA GLU A 159 11.55 -7.69 -7.04
C GLU A 159 12.29 -6.48 -7.64
N SER A 160 13.43 -6.77 -8.26
CA SER A 160 14.30 -5.79 -8.92
C SER A 160 13.85 -5.46 -10.34
N ASP A 161 12.58 -5.06 -10.54
CA ASP A 161 12.06 -4.78 -11.88
C ASP A 161 11.20 -3.51 -11.95
N ILE A 162 11.82 -2.32 -11.88
CA ILE A 162 11.45 -1.22 -12.78
C ILE A 162 12.73 -0.49 -13.21
N PRO A 163 13.06 -0.41 -14.52
CA PRO A 163 14.01 0.58 -15.00
C PRO A 163 13.39 1.95 -14.72
N ARG A 164 13.93 2.65 -13.72
CA ARG A 164 13.62 4.07 -13.47
C ARG A 164 13.97 4.81 -14.75
N LYS A 165 12.96 5.10 -15.58
CA LYS A 165 13.13 6.05 -16.68
C LYS A 165 13.21 7.39 -15.99
N ASP A 166 14.42 7.82 -15.68
CA ASP A 166 14.72 9.10 -15.06
C ASP A 166 14.17 10.23 -15.95
N THR A 167 12.90 10.59 -15.76
CA THR A 167 12.38 11.88 -16.19
C THR A 167 12.95 12.91 -15.25
N ASN A 168 14.21 13.27 -15.50
CA ASN A 168 14.84 14.51 -15.07
C ASN A 168 13.94 15.68 -15.49
N ARG A 169 13.01 16.08 -14.62
CA ARG A 169 12.38 17.41 -14.48
C ARG A 169 11.23 17.30 -13.48
N GLY A 170 11.57 17.37 -12.20
CA GLY A 170 10.60 17.48 -11.12
C GLY A 170 11.33 17.86 -9.85
N SER A 171 11.06 19.07 -9.37
CA SER A 171 11.69 19.75 -8.25
C SER A 171 12.13 18.83 -7.11
N ARG A 172 13.46 18.71 -6.95
CA ARG A 172 14.07 18.22 -5.73
C ARG A 172 13.69 19.21 -4.63
N ALA A 173 12.82 18.83 -3.71
CA ALA A 173 12.67 19.57 -2.46
C ALA A 173 14.04 19.55 -1.76
N LYS A 174 14.80 20.65 -1.88
CA LYS A 174 15.98 20.87 -1.04
C LYS A 174 15.44 21.14 0.36
N LEU A 175 15.35 20.09 1.17
CA LEU A 175 15.27 20.23 2.62
C LEU A 175 16.58 20.87 3.07
N GLN A 176 16.56 22.19 3.22
CA GLN A 176 17.65 22.96 3.83
C GLN A 176 17.80 22.45 5.26
N ARG A 177 18.92 21.79 5.54
CA ARG A 177 19.28 21.26 6.87
C ARG A 177 19.16 22.38 7.92
N ARG A 178 18.02 22.45 8.59
CA ARG A 178 18.02 22.43 10.05
C ARG A 178 17.91 20.96 10.43
N ARG A 179 18.83 20.49 11.27
CA ARG A 179 19.00 19.08 11.66
C ARG A 179 17.66 18.34 11.81
N SER A 180 17.30 17.51 10.83
CA SER A 180 16.57 16.23 10.98
C SER A 180 16.46 15.58 9.60
N GLN A 181 17.05 14.39 9.46
CA GLN A 181 16.83 13.52 8.31
C GLN A 181 15.50 12.81 8.55
N GLY A 182 14.49 13.08 7.71
CA GLY A 182 13.22 12.36 7.73
C GLY A 182 13.34 11.04 6.97
N CYS A 183 14.14 10.11 7.49
CA CYS A 183 13.77 8.70 7.38
C CYS A 183 12.58 8.57 8.34
N ILE A 184 11.36 8.41 7.82
CA ILE A 184 10.26 8.04 8.71
C ILE A 184 10.41 6.54 8.92
N VAL A 185 11.20 6.23 9.94
CA VAL A 185 11.16 4.96 10.64
C VAL A 185 9.96 5.09 11.58
N LEU A 186 8.84 4.45 11.23
CA LEU A 186 7.73 4.28 12.17
C LEU A 186 8.02 3.05 13.03
#